data_AF-A0A3D5DWW8-F1
#
_entry.id   AF-A0A3D5DWW8-F1
#
_cell.length_a   1.000
_cell.length_b   1.000
_cell.length_c   1.000
_cell.angle_alpha   90.00
_cell.angle_beta   90.00
_cell.angle_gamma   90.00
#
_symmetry.space_group_name_H-M   'P 1'
#
loop_
_entity.id
_entity.type
_entity.pdbx_description
1 polymer ?
#
loop_
_entity_poly.entity_id
_entity_poly.type
_entity_poly.pdbx_seq_one_letter_code
_entity_poly.pdbx_strand_id
1 'polypeptide(L)'
;MEPGFAPSEIDTSRPHPARMYDYYLGGKDNYVVDREAAAAVLRALPEARDIARENRAFLQRVVRHLVGEAGIRQIIDIGTG
;
A
#
# COMPACT_ATOMS: atom_id res chain seq x y z
N MET A 1 -19.89 14.27 8.49
CA MET A 1 -18.65 13.46 8.46
C MET A 1 -17.58 14.31 9.09
N GLU A 2 -16.92 13.81 10.13
CA GLU A 2 -15.73 14.49 10.67
C GLU A 2 -14.69 14.61 9.54
N PRO A 3 -14.04 15.77 9.38
CA PRO A 3 -12.93 15.89 8.45
C PRO A 3 -11.86 14.85 8.80
N GLY A 4 -11.29 14.19 7.80
CA GLY A 4 -10.14 13.32 7.99
C GLY A 4 -8.92 14.11 8.52
N PHE A 5 -7.87 13.41 8.92
CA PHE A 5 -6.65 14.04 9.41
C PHE A 5 -6.08 15.06 8.41
N ALA A 6 -5.70 16.23 8.91
CA ALA A 6 -4.94 17.21 8.16
C ALA A 6 -3.52 16.69 7.90
N PRO A 7 -2.86 17.10 6.80
CA PRO A 7 -1.48 16.71 6.53
C PRO A 7 -0.51 17.02 7.68
N SER A 8 -0.77 18.09 8.44
CA SER A 8 0.02 18.48 9.62
C SER A 8 -0.09 17.51 10.80
N GLU A 9 -1.11 16.66 10.83
CA GLU A 9 -1.35 15.68 11.89
C GLU A 9 -0.69 14.33 11.59
N ILE A 10 -0.12 14.15 10.39
CA ILE A 10 0.57 12.92 10.01
C ILE A 10 1.92 12.87 10.73
N ASP A 11 2.12 11.85 11.57
CA ASP A 11 3.43 11.57 12.15
C ASP A 11 4.40 11.09 11.05
N THR A 12 5.36 11.94 10.73
CA THR A 12 6.42 11.70 9.73
C THR A 12 7.73 11.23 10.36
N SER A 13 7.78 11.05 11.69
CA SER A 13 8.95 10.61 12.44
C SER A 13 9.04 9.10 12.63
N ARG A 14 7.94 8.37 12.38
CA ARG A 14 7.86 6.91 12.54
C ARG A 14 7.49 6.25 11.21
N PRO A 15 8.12 5.13 10.80
CA PRO A 15 7.74 4.44 9.58
C PRO A 15 6.32 3.87 9.67
N HIS A 16 5.60 3.84 8.54
CA HIS A 16 4.25 3.30 8.44
C HIS A 16 4.14 2.26 7.31
N PRO A 17 3.50 1.09 7.52
CA PRO A 17 3.46 0.02 6.53
C PRO A 17 2.92 0.43 5.15
N ALA A 18 1.80 1.17 5.11
CA ALA A 18 1.23 1.66 3.85
C ALA A 18 2.20 2.56 3.06
N ARG A 19 2.97 3.42 3.75
CA ARG A 19 3.96 4.32 3.13
C ARG A 19 5.21 3.55 2.66
N MET A 20 5.61 2.52 3.39
CA MET A 20 6.66 1.61 2.93
C MET A 20 6.19 0.83 1.68
N TYR A 21 4.94 0.38 1.66
CA TYR A 21 4.35 -0.31 0.53
C TYR A 21 4.26 0.58 -0.72
N ASP A 22 3.86 1.85 -0.55
CA ASP A 22 3.93 2.89 -1.58
C ASP A 22 5.36 3.02 -2.15
N TYR A 23 6.38 3.07 -1.28
CA TYR A 23 7.78 3.12 -1.72
C TYR A 23 8.24 1.88 -2.50
N TYR A 24 7.81 0.67 -2.10
CA TYR A 24 8.11 -0.56 -2.86
C TYR A 24 7.57 -0.50 -4.29
N LEU A 25 6.37 0.09 -4.44
CA LEU A 25 5.71 0.30 -5.73
C LEU A 25 6.26 1.48 -6.53
N GLY A 26 7.16 2.29 -5.95
CA GLY A 26 7.73 3.47 -6.60
C GLY A 26 6.83 4.71 -6.53
N GLY A 27 5.90 4.73 -5.58
CA GLY A 27 5.10 5.92 -5.27
C GLY A 27 5.88 6.99 -4.51
N LYS A 28 5.18 8.10 -4.24
CA LYS A 28 5.77 9.33 -3.67
C LYS A 28 5.16 9.72 -2.33
N ASP A 29 4.14 9.01 -1.87
CA ASP A 29 3.39 9.33 -0.66
C ASP A 29 4.04 8.62 0.54
N ASN A 30 5.34 8.88 0.70
CA ASN A 30 6.22 8.30 1.71
C ASN A 30 7.27 9.32 2.18
N TYR A 31 7.66 9.22 3.44
CA TYR A 31 8.66 10.09 4.07
C TYR A 31 10.01 9.38 4.18
N VAL A 32 11.03 10.13 4.61
CA VAL A 32 12.41 9.61 4.74
C VAL A 32 12.45 8.37 5.63
N VAL A 33 11.78 8.40 6.79
CA VAL A 33 11.74 7.29 7.75
C VAL A 33 11.13 6.01 7.16
N ASP A 34 10.14 6.15 6.27
CA ASP A 34 9.53 5.00 5.59
C ASP A 34 10.51 4.39 4.58
N ARG A 35 11.24 5.23 3.82
CA ARG A 35 12.23 4.77 2.85
C ARG A 35 13.42 4.08 3.50
N GLU A 36 13.88 4.57 4.64
CA GLU A 36 14.97 3.95 5.41
C GLU A 36 14.57 2.57 5.95
N ALA A 37 13.38 2.47 6.54
CA ALA A 37 12.83 1.20 6.99
C ALA A 37 12.61 0.23 5.82
N ALA A 38 12.06 0.71 4.71
CA ALA A 38 11.85 -0.07 3.50
C ALA A 38 13.17 -0.55 2.88
N ALA A 39 14.21 0.30 2.88
CA ALA A 39 15.54 -0.10 2.42
C ALA A 39 16.16 -1.18 3.32
N ALA A 40 15.91 -1.17 4.62
CA ALA A 40 16.31 -2.25 5.52
C ALA A 40 15.62 -3.57 5.18
N VAL A 41 14.31 -3.52 4.91
CA VAL A 41 13.56 -4.69 4.43
C VAL A 41 14.13 -5.19 3.10
N LEU A 42 14.41 -4.31 2.14
CA LEU A 42 14.96 -4.71 0.84
C LEU A 42 16.35 -5.33 0.92
N ARG A 43 17.16 -4.99 1.94
CA ARG A 43 18.43 -5.67 2.19
C ARG A 43 18.24 -7.09 2.70
N ALA A 44 17.19 -7.33 3.48
CA ALA A 44 16.87 -8.64 4.05
C ALA A 44 16.01 -9.52 3.12
N LEU A 45 15.16 -8.90 2.30
CA LEU A 45 14.24 -9.52 1.35
C LEU A 45 14.27 -8.72 0.04
N PRO A 46 15.26 -8.98 -0.85
CA PRO A 46 15.42 -8.25 -2.12
C PRO A 46 14.16 -8.29 -3.02
N GLU A 47 13.36 -9.35 -2.91
CA GLU A 47 12.16 -9.60 -3.71
C GLU A 47 10.95 -8.77 -3.27
N ALA A 48 11.04 -7.99 -2.18
CA ALA A 48 9.88 -7.28 -1.61
C ALA A 48 9.20 -6.32 -2.61
N ARG A 49 9.94 -5.74 -3.57
CA ARG A 49 9.34 -4.92 -4.63
C ARG A 49 8.48 -5.74 -5.58
N ASP A 50 8.94 -6.92 -5.96
CA ASP A 50 8.21 -7.80 -6.87
C ASP A 50 7.01 -8.42 -6.16
N ILE A 51 7.16 -8.79 -4.89
CA ILE A 51 6.04 -9.23 -4.05
C ILE A 51 4.95 -8.14 -3.97
N ALA A 52 5.32 -6.88 -3.75
CA ALA A 52 4.35 -5.78 -3.70
C ALA A 52 3.63 -5.57 -5.05
N ARG A 53 4.36 -5.68 -6.16
CA ARG A 53 3.77 -5.57 -7.51
C ARG A 53 2.82 -6.72 -7.80
N GLU A 54 3.21 -7.96 -7.50
CA GLU A 54 2.38 -9.13 -7.72
C GLU A 54 1.13 -9.12 -6.85
N ASN A 55 1.22 -8.66 -5.61
CA ASN A 55 0.06 -8.49 -4.75
C ASN A 55 -0.93 -7.45 -5.32
N ARG A 56 -0.45 -6.33 -5.88
CA ARG A 56 -1.33 -5.36 -6.57
C ARG A 56 -1.94 -5.93 -7.83
N ALA A 57 -1.17 -6.66 -8.63
CA ALA A 57 -1.67 -7.31 -9.84
C ALA A 57 -2.74 -8.36 -9.50
N PHE A 58 -2.55 -9.12 -8.41
CA PHE A 58 -3.53 -10.07 -7.91
C PHE A 58 -4.83 -9.40 -7.48
N LEU A 59 -4.75 -8.34 -6.66
CA LEU A 59 -5.93 -7.56 -6.25
C LEU A 59 -6.74 -7.10 -7.47
N GLN A 60 -6.07 -6.58 -8.51
CA GLN A 60 -6.72 -6.15 -9.74
C GLN A 60 -7.43 -7.30 -10.48
N ARG A 61 -6.81 -8.48 -10.57
CA ARG A 61 -7.41 -9.66 -11.20
C ARG A 61 -8.63 -10.16 -10.41
N VAL A 62 -8.51 -10.25 -9.10
CA VAL A 62 -9.58 -10.74 -8.22
C VAL A 62 -10.78 -9.81 -8.26
N VAL A 63 -10.58 -8.50 -8.08
CA VAL A 63 -11.69 -7.54 -8.12
C VAL A 63 -12.40 -7.56 -9.48
N ARG A 64 -11.63 -7.66 -10.57
CA ARG A 64 -12.21 -7.77 -11.92
C ARG A 64 -13.07 -9.02 -12.07
N HIS A 65 -12.61 -10.16 -11.60
CA HIS A 65 -13.37 -11.41 -11.62
C HIS A 65 -14.63 -11.32 -10.73
N LEU A 66 -14.49 -10.84 -9.49
CA LEU A 66 -15.61 -10.74 -8.55
C LEU A 66 -16.74 -9.85 -9.07
N VAL A 67 -16.39 -8.69 -9.63
CA VAL A 67 -17.38 -7.74 -10.17
C VAL A 67 -17.89 -8.18 -11.54
N GLY A 68 -17.02 -8.67 -12.43
CA GLY A 68 -17.39 -9.03 -13.79
C GLY A 68 -18.13 -10.36 -13.88
N GLU A 69 -17.49 -11.43 -13.42
CA GLU A 69 -17.96 -12.82 -13.60
C GLU A 69 -18.82 -13.30 -12.44
N ALA A 70 -18.42 -13.03 -11.19
CA ALA A 70 -19.15 -13.50 -10.01
C ALA A 70 -20.36 -12.63 -9.64
N GLY A 71 -20.58 -11.51 -10.32
CA GLY A 71 -21.77 -10.67 -10.13
C GLY A 71 -21.80 -9.86 -8.83
N ILE A 72 -20.70 -9.76 -8.08
CA ILE A 72 -20.63 -8.97 -6.85
C ILE A 72 -20.74 -7.47 -7.17
N ARG A 73 -21.52 -6.73 -6.37
CA ARG A 73 -21.78 -5.29 -6.58
C ARG A 73 -21.42 -4.40 -5.39
N GLN A 74 -21.03 -5.00 -4.28
CA GLN A 74 -20.60 -4.30 -3.08
C GLN A 74 -19.27 -4.90 -2.62
N ILE A 75 -18.27 -4.05 -2.42
CA ILE A 75 -16.93 -4.41 -1.96
C ILE A 75 -16.63 -3.54 -0.75
N ILE A 76 -16.14 -4.17 0.32
CA ILE A 76 -15.53 -3.48 1.45
C ILE A 76 -14.05 -3.83 1.41
N ASP A 77 -13.22 -2.82 1.20
CA ASP A 77 -11.75 -2.96 1.20
C ASP A 77 -11.20 -2.39 2.50
N ILE A 78 -10.54 -3.25 3.29
CA ILE A 78 -10.05 -2.94 4.62
C ILE A 78 -8.52 -2.94 4.56
N GLY A 79 -7.93 -1.76 4.77
CA GLY A 79 -6.50 -1.57 4.53
C GLY A 79 -6.20 -1.32 3.05
N THR A 80 -6.93 -0.39 2.44
CA THR A 80 -6.78 0.06 1.04
C THR A 80 -5.36 0.53 0.69
N GLY A 81 -4.65 1.06 1.70
CA GLY A 81 -3.29 1.60 1.60
C GLY A 81 -2.24 0.53 1.36
#